data_AF-A0A1H8S1A5-F1
#
_entry.id   AF-A0A1H8S1A5-F1
#
_cell.length_a   1.000
_cell.length_b   1.000
_cell.length_c   1.000
_cell.angle_alpha   90.00
_cell.angle_beta   90.00
_cell.angle_gamma   90.00
#
_symmetry.space_group_name_H-M   'P 1'
#
loop_
_entity.id
_entity.type
_entity.pdbx_description
1 polymer ?
#
loop_
_entity_poly.entity_id
_entity_poly.type
_entity_poly.pdbx_seq_one_letter_code
_entity_poly.pdbx_strand_id
1 'polypeptide(L)'
;MPDQLHDRSDARLETRRNRERRKDATVELPFNERVTVECPGCGETFELTIATGDPAQTTPSWGGCTTWDCDAFLKFEWDGTHQDPERETEETESAQTGLDQFAGGASA
;
A
#
# COMPACT_ATOMS: atom_id res chain seq x y z
N MET A 1 -1.34 35.67 -1.95
CA MET A 1 -0.73 34.34 -2.14
C MET A 1 -1.79 33.27 -1.89
N PRO A 2 -2.80 33.09 -2.77
CA PRO A 2 -3.72 31.96 -2.64
C PRO A 2 -3.17 30.74 -3.40
N ASP A 3 -3.75 29.58 -3.10
CA ASP A 3 -3.83 28.44 -4.02
C ASP A 3 -2.63 27.49 -4.22
N GLN A 4 -2.04 27.00 -3.14
CA GLN A 4 -1.22 25.76 -3.21
C GLN A 4 -1.94 24.50 -2.71
N LEU A 5 -3.12 24.64 -2.08
CA LEU A 5 -3.85 23.51 -1.49
C LEU A 5 -4.85 22.85 -2.44
N HIS A 6 -5.53 23.60 -3.32
CA HIS A 6 -6.48 23.01 -4.27
C HIS A 6 -5.80 22.17 -5.36
N ASP A 7 -4.62 22.61 -5.83
CA ASP A 7 -3.82 21.92 -6.85
C ASP A 7 -3.43 20.48 -6.42
N ARG A 8 -3.04 20.33 -5.14
CA ARG A 8 -2.66 19.02 -4.56
C ARG A 8 -3.83 18.05 -4.39
N SER A 9 -5.02 18.56 -4.05
CA SER A 9 -6.22 17.71 -3.97
C SER A 9 -6.66 17.22 -5.35
N ASP A 10 -6.55 18.07 -6.37
CA ASP A 10 -6.88 17.69 -7.75
C ASP A 10 -5.90 16.63 -8.27
N ALA A 11 -4.59 16.81 -8.06
CA ALA A 11 -3.57 15.84 -8.50
C ALA A 11 -3.74 14.45 -7.86
N ARG A 12 -4.13 14.38 -6.58
CA ARG A 12 -4.42 13.10 -5.88
C ARG A 12 -5.66 12.41 -6.45
N LEU A 13 -6.72 13.18 -6.71
CA LEU A 13 -7.96 12.67 -7.31
C LEU A 13 -7.73 12.20 -8.75
N GLU A 14 -6.94 12.95 -9.54
CA GLU A 14 -6.57 12.58 -10.90
C GLU A 14 -5.75 11.29 -10.92
N THR A 15 -4.75 11.18 -10.05
CA THR A 15 -3.94 9.95 -9.90
C THR A 15 -4.81 8.75 -9.56
N ARG A 16 -5.78 8.91 -8.65
CA ARG A 16 -6.74 7.86 -8.31
C ARG A 16 -7.60 7.47 -9.51
N ARG A 17 -8.15 8.45 -10.24
CA ARG A 17 -8.96 8.20 -11.46
C ARG A 17 -8.15 7.49 -12.54
N ASN A 18 -6.89 7.88 -12.74
CA ASN A 18 -6.00 7.25 -13.73
C ASN A 18 -5.71 5.79 -13.37
N ARG A 19 -5.47 5.48 -12.09
CA ARG A 19 -5.31 4.10 -11.61
C ARG A 19 -6.58 3.26 -11.81
N GLU A 20 -7.73 3.80 -11.43
CA GLU A 20 -9.02 3.13 -11.62
C GLU A 20 -9.35 2.88 -13.09
N ARG A 21 -8.93 3.77 -14.00
CA ARG A 21 -9.12 3.60 -15.44
C ARG A 21 -8.15 2.58 -16.06
N ARG A 22 -6.95 2.45 -15.50
CA ARG A 22 -5.89 1.56 -16.02
C ARG A 22 -5.95 0.15 -15.43
N LYS A 23 -6.79 -0.09 -14.42
CA LYS A 23 -6.87 -1.38 -13.75
C LYS A 23 -7.35 -2.45 -14.71
N ASP A 24 -6.65 -3.58 -14.71
CA ASP A 24 -7.05 -4.76 -15.46
C ASP A 24 -8.06 -5.59 -14.67
N ALA A 25 -7.91 -5.64 -13.34
CA ALA A 25 -8.83 -6.34 -12.45
C ALA A 25 -8.80 -5.84 -11.01
N THR A 26 -9.83 -6.21 -10.25
CA THR A 26 -9.90 -6.11 -8.79
C THR A 26 -9.78 -7.51 -8.19
N VAL A 27 -8.96 -7.65 -7.16
CA VAL A 27 -8.81 -8.85 -6.34
C VAL A 27 -9.24 -8.50 -4.91
N GLU A 28 -10.17 -9.27 -4.36
CA GLU A 28 -10.60 -9.17 -2.96
C GLU A 28 -9.79 -10.17 -2.14
N LEU A 29 -9.17 -9.71 -1.06
CA LEU A 29 -8.35 -10.56 -0.19
C LEU A 29 -8.35 -10.12 1.27
N PRO A 30 -8.13 -11.05 2.21
CA PRO A 30 -7.97 -10.72 3.62
C PRO A 30 -6.67 -9.96 3.84
N PHE A 31 -6.79 -8.74 4.38
CA PHE A 31 -5.63 -7.90 4.69
C PHE A 31 -4.95 -8.41 5.97
N ASN A 32 -3.67 -8.10 6.13
CA ASN A 32 -2.79 -8.63 7.19
C ASN A 32 -2.52 -10.14 7.14
N GLU A 33 -2.96 -10.83 6.09
CA GLU A 33 -2.68 -12.24 5.87
C GLU A 33 -1.77 -12.43 4.64
N ARG A 34 -0.98 -13.51 4.66
CA ARG A 34 -0.24 -13.97 3.48
C ARG A 34 -1.15 -14.82 2.62
N VAL A 35 -1.51 -14.28 1.46
CA VAL A 35 -2.43 -14.93 0.53
C VAL A 35 -1.73 -15.22 -0.79
N THR A 36 -2.14 -16.32 -1.42
CA THR A 36 -1.79 -16.62 -2.81
C THR A 36 -2.89 -16.05 -3.71
N VAL A 37 -2.51 -15.14 -4.60
CA VAL A 37 -3.41 -14.49 -5.54
C VAL A 37 -3.09 -14.99 -6.95
N GLU A 38 -4.10 -15.37 -7.70
CA GLU A 38 -3.98 -15.64 -9.13
C GLU A 38 -4.10 -14.33 -9.92
N CYS A 39 -3.17 -14.07 -10.83
CA CYS A 39 -3.24 -12.93 -11.72
C CYS A 39 -4.25 -13.20 -12.85
N PRO A 40 -5.32 -12.40 -12.99
CA PRO A 40 -6.29 -12.59 -14.08
C PRO A 40 -5.74 -12.24 -15.47
N GLY A 41 -4.57 -11.58 -15.55
CA GLY A 41 -3.92 -11.24 -16.82
C GLY A 41 -3.12 -12.41 -17.44
N CYS A 42 -2.36 -13.15 -16.62
CA CYS A 42 -1.49 -14.23 -17.09
C CYS A 42 -1.81 -15.61 -16.52
N GLY A 43 -2.67 -15.70 -15.49
CA GLY A 43 -3.02 -16.94 -14.79
C GLY A 43 -1.97 -17.43 -13.80
N GLU A 44 -0.84 -16.73 -13.66
CA GLU A 44 0.20 -17.08 -12.68
C GLU A 44 -0.24 -16.72 -11.27
N THR A 45 0.17 -17.53 -10.30
CA THR A 45 -0.10 -17.30 -8.89
C THR A 45 1.11 -16.69 -8.20
N PHE A 46 0.87 -15.75 -7.29
CA PHE A 46 1.92 -15.12 -6.50
C PHE A 46 1.47 -14.86 -5.07
N GLU A 47 2.42 -14.80 -4.15
CA GLU A 47 2.15 -14.52 -2.74
C GLU A 47 2.23 -13.02 -2.47
N LEU A 48 1.26 -12.52 -1.70
CA LEU A 48 1.09 -11.12 -1.36
C LEU A 48 0.63 -11.01 0.09
N THR A 49 1.09 -9.97 0.78
CA THR A 49 0.54 -9.52 2.06
C THR A 49 0.34 -8.02 2.00
N ILE A 50 -0.88 -7.55 2.29
CA ILE A 50 -1.18 -6.12 2.45
C ILE A 50 -1.28 -5.83 3.94
N ALA A 51 -0.23 -5.24 4.49
CA ALA A 51 -0.19 -4.84 5.90
C ALA A 51 -0.89 -3.49 6.10
N THR A 52 -1.85 -3.44 7.02
CA THR A 52 -2.53 -2.20 7.43
C THR A 52 -3.05 -2.25 8.87
N GLY A 53 -3.12 -1.09 9.53
CA GLY A 53 -3.63 -0.98 10.89
C GLY A 53 -5.16 -1.08 11.03
N ASP A 54 -5.92 -0.76 9.97
CA ASP A 54 -7.39 -0.89 9.95
C ASP A 54 -7.86 -1.29 8.54
N PRO A 55 -8.15 -2.59 8.29
CA PRO A 55 -8.49 -3.06 6.96
C PRO A 55 -9.82 -2.51 6.43
N ALA A 56 -10.77 -2.18 7.31
CA ALA A 56 -12.08 -1.65 6.91
C ALA A 56 -12.02 -0.17 6.46
N GLN A 57 -11.08 0.60 7.00
CA GLN A 57 -10.86 1.99 6.62
C GLN A 57 -9.72 2.20 5.62
N THR A 58 -9.02 1.12 5.26
CA THR A 58 -7.89 1.19 4.34
C THR A 58 -8.35 1.47 2.93
N THR A 59 -7.68 2.42 2.29
CA THR A 59 -7.91 2.71 0.87
C THR A 59 -7.43 1.54 0.03
N PRO A 60 -8.11 1.18 -1.08
CA PRO A 60 -7.67 0.09 -1.94
C PRO A 60 -6.19 0.21 -2.30
N SER A 61 -5.48 -0.90 -2.15
CA SER A 61 -4.07 -0.99 -2.53
C SER A 61 -3.96 -1.29 -4.01
N TRP A 62 -2.85 -0.88 -4.62
CA TRP A 62 -2.64 -1.02 -6.06
C TRP A 62 -1.26 -1.62 -6.29
N GLY A 63 -1.17 -2.58 -7.21
CA GLY A 63 0.09 -3.22 -7.55
C GLY A 63 0.05 -3.90 -8.91
N GLY A 64 1.22 -4.25 -9.43
CA GLY A 64 1.34 -5.06 -10.64
C GLY A 64 1.35 -6.55 -10.32
N CYS A 65 1.12 -7.38 -11.33
CA CYS A 65 1.58 -8.77 -11.30
C CYS A 65 3.09 -8.82 -11.03
N THR A 66 3.54 -9.80 -10.25
CA THR A 66 4.96 -10.00 -9.95
C THR A 66 5.69 -10.79 -11.03
N THR A 67 4.97 -11.42 -11.95
CA THR A 67 5.53 -12.14 -13.10
C THR A 67 6.17 -11.17 -14.08
N TRP A 68 7.44 -11.41 -14.42
CA TRP A 68 8.23 -10.53 -15.30
C TRP A 68 7.60 -10.25 -16.67
N ASP A 69 6.88 -11.23 -17.22
CA ASP A 69 6.22 -11.15 -18.52
C ASP A 69 4.77 -10.61 -18.46
N CYS A 70 4.32 -10.11 -17.30
CA CYS A 70 2.95 -9.61 -17.11
C CYS A 70 2.93 -8.19 -16.53
N ASP A 71 2.38 -7.23 -17.27
CA ASP A 71 2.13 -5.83 -16.82
C ASP A 71 0.66 -5.63 -16.38
N ALA A 72 0.03 -6.67 -15.82
CA ALA A 72 -1.33 -6.53 -15.31
C ALA A 72 -1.32 -5.61 -14.07
N PHE A 73 -2.11 -4.55 -14.10
CA PHE A 73 -2.27 -3.61 -13.00
C PHE A 73 -3.53 -3.95 -12.20
N LEU A 74 -3.32 -4.42 -10.97
CA LEU A 74 -4.33 -4.97 -10.09
C LEU A 74 -4.70 -3.99 -8.98
N LYS A 75 -5.99 -3.95 -8.68
CA LYS A 75 -6.55 -3.30 -7.49
C LYS A 75 -6.80 -4.37 -6.42
N PHE A 76 -6.34 -4.12 -5.20
CA PHE A 76 -6.58 -5.00 -4.06
C PHE A 76 -7.55 -4.34 -3.09
N GLU A 77 -8.68 -5.01 -2.86
CA GLU A 77 -9.72 -4.57 -1.93
C GLU A 77 -9.83 -5.58 -0.78
N TRP A 78 -10.18 -5.07 0.40
CA TRP A 78 -10.44 -5.93 1.54
C TRP A 78 -11.74 -6.70 1.30
N ASP A 79 -11.70 -8.02 1.47
CA ASP A 79 -12.84 -8.90 1.22
C ASP A 79 -13.90 -8.86 2.34
N GLY A 80 -13.62 -8.14 3.44
CA GLY A 80 -14.51 -8.05 4.59
C GLY A 80 -14.25 -9.09 5.68
N THR A 81 -13.25 -9.96 5.51
CA THR A 81 -12.88 -10.92 6.55
C THR A 81 -11.73 -10.38 7.40
N HIS A 82 -11.96 -10.32 8.71
CA HIS A 82 -10.92 -10.07 9.70
C HIS A 82 -10.49 -11.43 10.23
N GLN A 83 -9.31 -11.91 9.83
CA GLN A 83 -8.59 -12.82 10.70
C GLN A 83 -7.81 -11.93 11.66
N ASP A 84 -8.18 -11.92 12.94
CA ASP A 84 -7.25 -11.48 13.97
C ASP A 84 -6.04 -12.41 13.87
N PRO A 85 -4.86 -11.97 13.38
CA PRO A 85 -3.66 -12.70 13.73
C PRO A 85 -3.61 -12.60 15.25
N GLU A 86 -3.62 -13.74 15.92
CA GLU A 86 -3.49 -13.80 17.36
C GLU A 86 -2.42 -12.81 17.82
N ARG A 87 -2.83 -11.99 18.78
CA ARG A 87 -2.09 -10.93 19.44
C ARG A 87 -0.73 -11.41 19.95
N GLU A 88 0.26 -11.55 19.07
CA GLU A 88 1.67 -11.64 19.44
C GLU A 88 2.18 -10.21 19.62
N THR A 89 2.09 -9.79 20.89
CA THR A 89 2.92 -8.79 21.54
C THR A 89 4.26 -8.56 20.85
N GLU A 90 4.53 -7.32 20.45
CA GLU A 90 5.65 -6.54 20.98
C GLU A 90 5.57 -5.11 20.43
N GLU A 91 5.29 -4.17 21.34
CA GLU A 91 5.49 -2.74 21.15
C GLU A 91 6.96 -2.49 20.81
N THR A 92 7.33 -2.54 19.53
CA THR A 92 8.56 -1.92 19.08
C THR A 92 8.27 -0.44 18.90
N GLU A 93 8.36 0.29 20.02
CA GLU A 93 8.68 1.71 20.04
C GLU A 93 9.86 1.93 19.08
N SER A 94 9.55 2.29 17.83
CA SER A 94 10.54 2.74 16.86
C SER A 94 10.90 4.17 17.24
N ALA A 95 11.61 4.32 18.36
CA ALA A 95 12.27 5.56 18.72
C ALA A 95 13.31 5.85 17.63
N GLN A 96 12.93 6.70 16.66
CA GLN A 96 13.82 7.22 15.62
C GLN A 96 14.92 8.06 16.26
N THR A 97 15.93 7.39 16.82
CA THR A 97 17.09 7.98 17.46
C THR A 97 18.19 8.08 16.41
N GLY A 98 18.35 9.26 15.80
CA GLY A 98 19.36 9.39 14.75
C GLY A 98 19.51 10.74 14.06
N LEU A 99 18.99 11.84 14.62
CA LEU A 99 19.20 13.18 14.02
C LEU A 99 20.03 14.13 14.89
N ASP A 100 20.25 13.82 16.16
CA ASP A 100 21.05 14.66 17.07
C ASP A 100 22.57 14.62 16.80
N GLN A 101 23.07 13.68 15.98
CA GLN A 101 24.52 13.52 15.74
C GLN A 101 25.11 14.54 14.76
N PHE A 102 24.29 15.35 14.07
CA PHE A 102 24.77 16.30 13.06
C PHE A 102 24.79 17.76 13.52
N ALA A 103 24.38 18.07 14.75
CA ALA A 103 24.29 19.45 15.25
C ALA A 103 25.63 20.03 15.78
N GLY A 104 26.76 19.33 15.61
CA GLY A 104 28.05 19.68 16.20
C GLY A 104 29.15 20.05 15.19
N GLY A 105 28.83 20.78 14.11
CA GLY A 105 29.85 21.30 13.19
C GLY A 105 30.45 22.62 13.70
N ALA A 106 31.53 22.55 14.48
CA ALA A 106 32.35 23.71 14.84
C ALA A 106 33.09 24.23 13.60
N SER A 107 32.86 25.50 13.24
CA SER A 107 33.69 26.23 12.29
C SER A 107 35.07 26.50 12.91
N ALA A 108 36.12 25.98 12.27
CA ALA A 108 37.51 26.36 12.52
C ALA A 108 37.92 27.51 11.60
#